data_AF-A0A8X7N533-F1
#
_entry.id   AF-A0A8X7N533-F1
#
_cell.length_a   1.000
_cell.length_b   1.000
_cell.length_c   1.000
_cell.angle_alpha   90.00
_cell.angle_beta   90.00
_cell.angle_gamma   90.00
#
_symmetry.space_group_name_H-M   'P 1'
#
loop_
_entity.id
_entity.type
_entity.pdbx_description
1 polymer ?
#
loop_
_entity_poly.entity_id
_entity_poly.type
_entity_poly.pdbx_seq_one_letter_code
_entity_poly.pdbx_strand_id
1 'polypeptide(L)'
;MDDDAVEQVLFVAREAYVYRVPPRSSTAGYRAAEWGDMEAFLWKGRLRIIAKGEACDIRLEDKDTGELFAVSPYDLTGTAVEPVLDSSRYFVLRVESEDPSNAAKKRRAYIGMGFLDRSESFDFQVALSEWVRRTRAAQAGASSENPDDAGSTGPSPHLPSGPKVDLSLKEGATFSIKLPGGGRKIDRTGGVSLLGGSDSAKTGGGGKPFLPPPPPPARRS
;
A
#
# COMPACT_ATOMS: atom_id res chain seq x y z
N MET A 1 6.47 -23.74 -19.94
CA MET A 1 6.02 -23.07 -21.16
C MET A 1 5.27 -21.88 -20.63
N ASP A 2 5.99 -20.79 -20.39
CA ASP A 2 5.48 -19.57 -19.72
C ASP A 2 6.07 -18.32 -20.39
N ASP A 3 6.48 -18.45 -21.67
CA ASP A 3 7.03 -17.35 -22.46
C ASP A 3 5.96 -16.42 -23.01
N ASP A 4 4.68 -16.83 -23.02
CA ASP A 4 3.55 -16.01 -23.46
C ASP A 4 2.99 -15.08 -22.36
N ALA A 5 3.55 -15.11 -21.15
CA ALA A 5 3.09 -14.22 -20.07
C ALA A 5 3.47 -12.76 -20.39
N VAL A 6 2.45 -11.91 -20.56
CA VAL A 6 2.60 -10.48 -20.86
C VAL A 6 3.35 -9.78 -19.72
N GLU A 7 4.39 -9.02 -20.07
CA GLU A 7 5.08 -8.12 -19.14
C GLU A 7 4.28 -6.82 -18.97
N GLN A 8 3.92 -6.51 -17.72
CA GLN A 8 3.24 -5.28 -17.35
C GLN A 8 4.16 -4.39 -16.52
N VAL A 9 4.36 -3.15 -16.94
CA VAL A 9 5.05 -2.14 -16.13
C VAL A 9 4.05 -1.54 -15.15
N LEU A 10 4.31 -1.70 -13.84
CA LEU A 10 3.46 -1.21 -12.77
C LEU A 10 3.84 0.19 -12.29
N PHE A 11 5.13 0.51 -12.34
CA PHE A 11 5.68 1.79 -11.89
C PHE A 11 7.00 2.09 -12.58
N VAL A 12 7.25 3.38 -12.84
CA VAL A 12 8.52 3.87 -13.37
C VAL A 12 8.90 5.14 -12.60
N ALA A 13 10.05 5.11 -11.93
CA ALA A 13 10.70 6.32 -11.43
C ALA A 13 11.84 6.70 -12.38
N ARG A 14 11.85 7.97 -12.81
CA ARG A 14 12.86 8.46 -13.77
C ARG A 14 14.26 8.49 -13.17
N GLU A 15 14.34 8.77 -11.87
CA GLU A 15 15.61 8.88 -11.14
C GLU A 15 15.49 8.19 -9.77
N ALA A 16 16.29 7.16 -9.58
CA ALA A 16 16.51 6.49 -8.31
C ALA A 16 18.01 6.43 -8.03
N TYR A 17 18.37 6.51 -6.75
CA TYR A 17 19.75 6.53 -6.27
C TYR A 17 20.02 5.27 -5.47
N VAL A 18 21.15 4.63 -5.72
CA VAL A 18 21.60 3.42 -5.01
C VAL A 18 22.74 3.77 -4.08
N TYR A 19 22.71 3.21 -2.88
CA TYR A 19 23.67 3.44 -1.81
C TYR A 19 24.22 2.11 -1.29
N ARG A 20 25.44 2.16 -0.75
CA ARG A 20 26.01 1.01 -0.04
C ARG A 20 25.37 0.90 1.33
N VAL A 21 24.78 -0.24 1.64
CA VAL A 21 24.20 -0.51 2.96
C VAL A 21 25.22 -1.27 3.82
N PRO A 22 25.48 -0.84 5.06
CA PRO A 22 26.30 -1.60 5.99
C PRO A 22 25.72 -3.01 6.24
N PRO A 23 26.57 -4.04 6.44
CA PRO A 23 26.10 -5.36 6.81
C PRO A 23 25.23 -5.30 8.07
N ARG A 24 24.11 -6.03 8.07
CA ARG A 24 23.17 -6.06 9.19
C ARG A 24 23.88 -6.57 10.45
N SER A 25 24.17 -5.67 11.39
CA SER A 25 24.90 -5.98 12.63
C SER A 25 23.96 -6.33 13.80
N SER A 26 22.67 -5.96 13.71
CA SER A 26 21.67 -6.23 14.75
C SER A 26 20.28 -6.53 14.16
N THR A 27 19.35 -6.95 15.00
CA THR A 27 17.92 -7.06 14.64
C THR A 27 17.22 -5.71 14.48
N ALA A 28 17.92 -4.59 14.72
CA ALA A 28 17.38 -3.27 14.41
C ALA A 28 17.16 -3.11 12.89
N GLY A 29 16.07 -2.45 12.52
CA GLY A 29 15.80 -2.10 11.12
C GLY A 29 16.80 -1.08 10.58
N TYR A 30 16.88 -0.95 9.27
CA TYR A 30 17.83 -0.04 8.62
C TYR A 30 17.52 1.44 8.87
N ARG A 31 18.57 2.25 9.01
CA ARG A 31 18.50 3.72 9.05
C ARG A 31 19.39 4.29 7.95
N ALA A 32 18.87 5.24 7.17
CA ALA A 32 19.62 5.80 6.06
C ALA A 32 20.75 6.70 6.55
N ALA A 33 20.61 7.31 7.74
CA ALA A 33 21.70 8.03 8.40
C ALA A 33 22.96 7.17 8.67
N GLU A 34 22.83 5.84 8.68
CA GLU A 34 23.96 4.92 8.89
C GLU A 34 24.68 4.54 7.59
N TRP A 35 24.16 4.93 6.42
CA TRP A 35 24.74 4.58 5.11
C TRP A 35 25.93 5.47 4.75
N GLY A 36 26.21 6.50 5.56
CA GLY A 36 27.26 7.47 5.34
C GLY A 36 26.73 8.73 4.66
N ASP A 37 27.51 9.27 3.71
CA ASP A 37 27.14 10.45 2.97
C ASP A 37 26.07 10.14 1.92
N MET A 38 24.90 10.75 2.05
CA MET A 38 23.78 10.58 1.11
C MET A 38 24.02 11.29 -0.23
N GLU A 39 25.03 12.15 -0.34
CA GLU A 39 25.45 12.72 -1.63
C GLU A 39 26.35 11.75 -2.41
N ALA A 40 27.01 10.81 -1.72
CA ALA A 40 27.89 9.79 -2.29
C ALA A 40 27.12 8.53 -2.72
N PHE A 41 26.16 8.68 -3.62
CA PHE A 41 25.46 7.54 -4.21
C PHE A 41 26.42 6.66 -5.04
N LEU A 42 26.22 5.35 -4.98
CA LEU A 42 26.99 4.35 -5.76
C LEU A 42 26.57 4.37 -7.24
N TRP A 43 25.27 4.57 -7.49
CA TRP A 43 24.70 4.53 -8.83
C TRP A 43 23.41 5.35 -8.90
N LYS A 44 23.12 5.91 -10.06
CA LYS A 44 21.89 6.65 -10.38
C LYS A 44 21.32 6.16 -11.69
N GLY A 45 20.00 5.96 -11.76
CA GLY A 45 19.33 5.63 -13.02
C GLY A 45 17.83 5.52 -12.88
N ARG A 46 17.19 4.76 -13.76
CA ARG A 46 15.74 4.53 -13.79
C ARG A 46 15.38 3.30 -12.98
N LEU A 47 14.27 3.36 -12.26
CA LEU A 47 13.68 2.19 -11.58
C LEU A 47 12.37 1.81 -12.27
N ARG A 48 12.16 0.52 -12.53
CA ARG A 48 10.89 -0.02 -13.02
C ARG A 48 10.41 -1.15 -12.13
N ILE A 49 9.11 -1.18 -11.84
CA ILE A 49 8.44 -2.36 -11.30
C ILE A 49 7.76 -3.07 -12.47
N ILE A 50 8.12 -4.32 -12.73
CA ILE A 50 7.60 -5.12 -13.84
C ILE A 50 6.96 -6.37 -13.26
N ALA A 51 5.71 -6.63 -13.63
CA ALA A 51 5.03 -7.89 -13.34
C ALA A 51 4.98 -8.76 -14.59
N LYS A 52 5.25 -10.05 -14.46
CA LYS A 52 5.09 -11.06 -15.51
C LYS A 52 4.34 -12.24 -14.93
N GLY A 53 3.05 -12.37 -15.26
CA GLY A 53 2.16 -13.34 -14.60
C GLY A 53 2.09 -13.08 -13.09
N GLU A 54 2.45 -14.09 -12.30
CA GLU A 54 2.52 -14.00 -10.83
C GLU A 54 3.90 -13.57 -10.28
N ALA A 55 4.88 -13.29 -11.15
CA ALA A 55 6.18 -12.77 -10.76
C ALA A 55 6.19 -11.24 -10.80
N CYS A 56 6.97 -10.62 -9.92
CA CYS A 56 7.21 -9.18 -9.90
C CYS A 56 8.70 -8.91 -9.66
N ASP A 57 9.28 -8.03 -10.47
CA ASP A 57 10.67 -7.63 -10.39
C ASP A 57 10.78 -6.12 -10.26
N ILE A 58 11.66 -5.68 -9.37
CA ILE A 58 12.13 -4.30 -9.32
C ILE A 58 13.46 -4.26 -10.09
N ARG A 59 13.49 -3.56 -11.23
CA ARG A 59 14.66 -3.44 -12.09
C ARG A 59 15.26 -2.04 -11.96
N LEU A 60 16.56 -1.99 -11.70
CA LEU A 60 17.38 -0.78 -11.72
C LEU A 60 18.14 -0.77 -13.05
N GLU A 61 17.91 0.24 -13.87
CA GLU A 61 18.43 0.34 -15.23
C GLU A 61 19.08 1.68 -15.49
N ASP A 62 20.12 1.70 -16.31
CA ASP A 62 20.68 2.95 -16.79
C ASP A 62 19.61 3.77 -17.55
N LYS A 63 19.59 5.07 -17.28
CA LYS A 63 18.55 5.97 -17.81
C LYS A 63 18.63 6.08 -19.33
N ASP A 64 19.86 6.10 -19.86
CA ASP A 64 20.14 6.40 -21.26
C ASP A 64 20.27 5.12 -22.09
N THR A 65 20.99 4.12 -21.61
CA THR A 65 21.23 2.85 -22.34
C THR A 65 20.17 1.80 -22.07
N GLY A 66 19.49 1.86 -20.92
CA GLY A 66 18.60 0.79 -20.45
C GLY A 66 19.34 -0.46 -19.98
N GLU A 67 20.66 -0.40 -19.80
CA GLU A 67 21.45 -1.51 -19.27
C GLU A 67 21.02 -1.84 -17.84
N LEU A 68 20.85 -3.12 -17.56
CA LEU A 68 20.40 -3.61 -16.26
C LEU A 68 21.54 -3.54 -15.24
N PHE A 69 21.36 -2.72 -14.21
CA PHE A 69 22.31 -2.62 -13.09
C PHE A 69 22.04 -3.70 -12.04
N ALA A 70 20.78 -3.87 -11.64
CA ALA A 70 20.39 -4.87 -10.65
C ALA A 70 18.91 -5.24 -10.73
N VAL A 71 18.59 -6.46 -10.30
CA VAL A 71 17.21 -6.96 -10.16
C VAL A 71 16.95 -7.35 -8.72
N SER A 72 15.82 -6.91 -8.19
CA SER A 72 15.27 -7.36 -6.92
C SER A 72 13.95 -8.09 -7.19
N PRO A 73 13.94 -9.43 -7.20
CA PRO A 73 12.71 -10.20 -7.29
C PRO A 73 11.84 -9.96 -6.07
N TYR A 74 10.60 -9.55 -6.33
CA TYR A 74 9.59 -9.22 -5.34
C TYR A 74 8.54 -10.32 -5.25
N ASP A 75 8.30 -10.79 -4.03
CA ASP A 75 7.38 -11.89 -3.75
C ASP A 75 6.25 -11.43 -2.80
N LEU A 76 5.24 -12.28 -2.61
CA LEU A 76 4.10 -12.01 -1.72
C LEU A 76 4.48 -11.87 -0.24
N THR A 77 5.71 -12.23 0.14
CA THR A 77 6.21 -12.03 1.51
C THR A 77 6.58 -10.58 1.77
N GLY A 78 6.86 -9.80 0.71
CA GLY A 78 7.28 -8.41 0.81
C GLY A 78 8.67 -8.21 1.42
N THR A 79 9.40 -9.29 1.75
CA THR A 79 10.71 -9.21 2.44
C THR A 79 11.85 -8.72 1.54
N ALA A 80 11.61 -8.61 0.23
CA ALA A 80 12.59 -8.11 -0.72
C ALA A 80 12.81 -6.59 -0.61
N VAL A 81 11.86 -5.85 -0.01
CA VAL A 81 11.91 -4.40 0.17
C VAL A 81 11.66 -4.08 1.64
N GLU A 82 12.65 -3.49 2.31
CA GLU A 82 12.52 -3.04 3.70
C GLU A 82 12.53 -1.50 3.74
N PRO A 83 11.47 -0.83 4.22
CA PRO A 83 11.49 0.61 4.40
C PRO A 83 12.46 0.99 5.52
N VAL A 84 13.13 2.11 5.33
CA VAL A 84 14.06 2.66 6.32
C VAL A 84 13.30 3.37 7.44
N LEU A 85 13.81 3.31 8.67
CA LEU A 85 13.11 3.81 9.86
C LEU A 85 13.07 5.34 10.01
N ASP A 86 14.11 6.04 9.53
CA ASP A 86 14.28 7.49 9.69
C ASP A 86 13.88 8.31 8.45
N SER A 87 13.45 7.64 7.38
CA SER A 87 13.03 8.31 6.14
C SER A 87 12.04 7.48 5.35
N SER A 88 11.01 8.14 4.84
CA SER A 88 10.04 7.52 3.92
C SER A 88 10.54 7.44 2.47
N ARG A 89 11.67 8.08 2.15
CA ARG A 89 12.22 8.13 0.77
C ARG A 89 13.22 7.02 0.48
N TYR A 90 13.71 6.34 1.52
CA TYR A 90 14.78 5.34 1.41
C TYR A 90 14.26 3.95 1.77
N PHE A 91 14.79 2.96 1.06
CA PHE A 91 14.45 1.55 1.17
C PHE A 91 15.71 0.70 1.05
N VAL A 92 15.70 -0.49 1.62
CA VAL A 92 16.71 -1.51 1.35
C VAL A 92 16.10 -2.56 0.44
N LEU A 93 16.78 -2.83 -0.68
CA LEU A 93 16.38 -3.84 -1.66
C LEU A 93 17.27 -5.07 -1.53
N ARG A 94 16.65 -6.25 -1.54
CA ARG A 94 17.33 -7.54 -1.68
C ARG A 94 17.51 -7.83 -3.17
N VAL A 95 18.71 -7.62 -3.69
CA VAL A 95 19.05 -7.88 -5.09
C VAL A 95 19.71 -9.24 -5.26
N GLU A 96 19.52 -9.84 -6.43
CA GLU A 96 20.26 -11.02 -6.85
C GLU A 96 21.49 -10.58 -7.65
N SER A 97 22.69 -10.93 -7.17
CA SER A 97 23.94 -10.74 -7.89
C SER A 97 24.23 -11.99 -8.72
N GLU A 98 24.45 -11.75 -10.02
CA GLU A 98 25.07 -12.72 -10.92
C GLU A 98 26.58 -12.63 -10.71
N ASP A 99 27.15 -13.61 -10.01
CA ASP A 99 28.60 -13.71 -9.86
C ASP A 99 29.15 -14.42 -11.10
N PRO A 100 29.93 -13.75 -11.97
CA PRO A 100 30.46 -14.36 -13.19
C PRO A 100 31.41 -15.53 -12.93
N SER A 101 31.89 -15.70 -11.69
CA SER A 101 32.78 -16.80 -11.30
C SER A 101 32.05 -18.07 -10.86
N ASN A 102 30.76 -17.97 -10.49
CA ASN A 102 29.98 -19.12 -10.03
C ASN A 102 28.49 -18.93 -10.36
N ALA A 103 28.17 -19.08 -11.65
CA ALA A 103 26.82 -18.98 -12.20
C ALA A 103 25.80 -19.96 -11.56
N ALA A 104 26.25 -20.96 -10.80
CA ALA A 104 25.38 -21.94 -10.16
C ALA A 104 24.65 -21.42 -8.91
N LYS A 105 25.08 -20.28 -8.32
CA LYS A 105 24.46 -19.75 -7.10
C LYS A 105 24.24 -18.24 -7.18
N LYS A 106 22.99 -17.84 -7.39
CA LYS A 106 22.53 -16.46 -7.23
C LYS A 106 22.85 -15.97 -5.81
N ARG A 107 23.81 -15.05 -5.67
CA ARG A 107 24.18 -14.50 -4.36
C ARG A 107 23.23 -13.35 -4.04
N ARG A 108 22.58 -13.39 -2.88
CA ARG A 108 21.73 -12.28 -2.41
C ARG A 108 22.62 -11.17 -1.84
N ALA A 109 22.37 -9.94 -2.25
CA ALA A 109 22.99 -8.75 -1.68
C ALA A 109 21.89 -7.74 -1.25
N TYR A 110 22.24 -6.84 -0.34
CA TYR A 110 21.37 -5.78 0.11
C TYR A 110 21.96 -4.44 -0.32
N ILE A 111 21.15 -3.64 -1.00
CA ILE A 111 21.53 -2.29 -1.44
C ILE A 111 20.52 -1.29 -0.90
N GLY A 112 20.98 -0.08 -0.65
CA GLY A 112 20.12 1.04 -0.29
C GLY A 112 19.59 1.66 -1.57
N MET A 113 18.34 2.06 -1.58
CA MET A 113 17.71 2.74 -2.70
C MET A 113 16.94 3.94 -2.16
N GLY A 114 16.98 5.06 -2.88
CA GLY A 114 16.24 6.26 -2.52
C GLY A 114 15.69 7.02 -3.71
N PHE A 115 14.59 7.72 -3.46
CA PHE A 115 13.99 8.66 -4.40
C PHE A 115 14.36 10.10 -4.04
N LEU A 116 14.36 10.97 -5.04
CA LEU A 116 14.52 12.40 -4.80
C LEU A 116 13.29 12.96 -4.08
N ASP A 117 12.10 12.59 -4.54
CA ASP A 117 10.83 13.11 -4.02
C ASP A 117 10.08 12.07 -3.18
N ARG A 118 9.38 12.57 -2.14
CA ARG A 118 8.54 11.71 -1.29
C ARG A 118 7.31 11.18 -2.05
N SER A 119 6.81 11.89 -3.05
CA SER A 119 5.70 11.41 -3.89
C SER A 119 6.07 10.14 -4.64
N GLU A 120 7.24 10.10 -5.29
CA GLU A 120 7.70 8.90 -6.00
C GLU A 120 7.86 7.70 -5.06
N SER A 121 8.37 7.94 -3.84
CA SER A 121 8.48 6.87 -2.83
C SER A 121 7.13 6.30 -2.41
N PHE A 122 6.09 7.14 -2.36
CA PHE A 122 4.74 6.71 -2.02
C PHE A 122 4.13 5.90 -3.16
N ASP A 123 4.25 6.39 -4.40
CA ASP A 123 3.74 5.70 -5.59
C ASP A 123 4.42 4.32 -5.77
N PHE A 124 5.73 4.24 -5.49
CA PHE A 124 6.48 2.98 -5.44
C PHE A 124 5.86 1.97 -4.45
N GLN A 125 5.57 2.41 -3.21
CA GLN A 125 4.95 1.54 -2.20
C GLN A 125 3.53 1.12 -2.58
N VAL A 126 2.75 2.04 -3.16
CA VAL A 126 1.40 1.76 -3.64
C VAL A 126 1.44 0.72 -4.76
N ALA A 127 2.34 0.86 -5.74
CA ALA A 127 2.49 -0.09 -6.84
C ALA A 127 2.79 -1.51 -6.35
N LEU A 128 3.71 -1.65 -5.38
CA LEU A 128 4.01 -2.95 -4.76
C LEU A 128 2.81 -3.51 -3.99
N SER A 129 2.13 -2.68 -3.20
CA SER A 129 0.98 -3.09 -2.40
C SER A 129 -0.22 -3.49 -3.26
N GLU A 130 -0.45 -2.75 -4.35
CA GLU A 130 -1.51 -3.03 -5.31
C GLU A 130 -1.24 -4.36 -6.03
N TRP A 131 0.02 -4.61 -6.42
CA TRP A 131 0.40 -5.90 -6.99
C TRP A 131 0.13 -7.04 -6.01
N VAL A 132 0.56 -6.95 -4.75
CA VAL A 132 0.29 -7.99 -3.74
C VAL A 132 -1.21 -8.23 -3.59
N ARG A 133 -2.01 -7.16 -3.52
CA ARG A 133 -3.47 -7.25 -3.42
C ARG A 133 -4.07 -7.96 -4.63
N ARG A 134 -3.66 -7.57 -5.83
CA ARG A 134 -4.16 -8.14 -7.10
C ARG A 134 -3.79 -9.61 -7.24
N THR A 135 -2.54 -9.96 -6.96
CA THR A 135 -2.05 -11.34 -7.02
C THR A 135 -2.75 -12.24 -6.00
N ARG A 136 -2.95 -11.78 -4.76
CA ARG A 136 -3.73 -12.53 -3.76
C ARG A 136 -5.20 -12.71 -4.16
N ALA A 137 -5.83 -11.67 -4.72
CA ALA A 137 -7.21 -11.77 -5.20
C ALA A 137 -7.33 -12.75 -6.37
N ALA A 138 -6.37 -12.76 -7.30
CA ALA A 138 -6.31 -13.73 -8.39
C ALA A 138 -6.15 -15.16 -7.88
N GLN A 139 -5.27 -15.39 -6.90
CA GLN A 139 -5.08 -16.71 -6.28
C GLN A 139 -6.33 -17.21 -5.51
N ALA A 140 -7.08 -16.29 -4.88
CA ALA A 140 -8.32 -16.63 -4.19
C ALA A 140 -9.52 -16.83 -5.16
N GLY A 141 -9.56 -16.06 -6.26
CA GLY A 141 -10.58 -16.15 -7.30
C GLY A 141 -10.40 -17.34 -8.25
N ALA A 142 -9.18 -17.83 -8.44
CA ALA A 142 -8.92 -19.08 -9.17
C ALA A 142 -9.49 -20.34 -8.47
N SER A 143 -9.88 -20.22 -7.20
CA SER A 143 -10.66 -21.23 -6.46
C SER A 143 -12.18 -20.98 -6.44
N SER A 144 -12.68 -19.98 -7.17
CA SER A 144 -14.11 -19.69 -7.26
C SER A 144 -14.47 -19.10 -8.62
N GLU A 145 -14.76 -19.97 -9.59
CA GLU A 145 -15.49 -19.58 -10.81
C GLU A 145 -16.93 -19.20 -10.41
N ASN A 146 -17.22 -17.91 -10.35
CA ASN A 146 -18.56 -17.33 -10.56
C ASN A 146 -18.40 -15.83 -10.86
N PRO A 147 -18.64 -15.37 -12.09
CA PRO A 147 -18.45 -13.97 -12.46
C PRO A 147 -19.80 -13.22 -12.39
N ASP A 148 -20.29 -12.92 -11.19
CA ASP A 148 -21.46 -12.03 -11.02
C ASP A 148 -21.41 -11.36 -9.63
N ASP A 149 -20.52 -10.38 -9.43
CA ASP A 149 -20.77 -9.29 -8.48
C ASP A 149 -19.83 -8.11 -8.75
N ALA A 150 -20.21 -7.28 -9.72
CA ALA A 150 -19.66 -5.95 -9.88
C ALA A 150 -20.51 -4.97 -9.05
N GLY A 151 -20.23 -4.85 -7.76
CA GLY A 151 -20.69 -3.70 -6.98
C GLY A 151 -20.87 -3.90 -5.48
N SER A 152 -20.07 -3.17 -4.69
CA SER A 152 -20.30 -2.84 -3.27
C SER A 152 -19.94 -3.97 -2.27
N THR A 153 -18.88 -3.90 -1.47
CA THR A 153 -18.78 -3.05 -0.27
C THR A 153 -17.53 -3.49 0.51
N GLY A 154 -16.69 -2.54 0.95
CA GLY A 154 -15.75 -2.81 2.04
C GLY A 154 -16.52 -2.91 3.37
N PRO A 155 -16.11 -3.75 4.33
CA PRO A 155 -16.84 -3.87 5.59
C PRO A 155 -16.62 -2.64 6.48
N SER A 156 -17.69 -1.89 6.71
CA SER A 156 -17.80 -0.91 7.80
C SER A 156 -17.66 -1.63 9.16
N PRO A 157 -16.88 -1.12 10.13
CA PRO A 157 -16.45 -1.86 11.31
C PRO A 157 -17.49 -1.90 12.46
N HIS A 158 -18.78 -1.68 12.20
CA HIS A 158 -19.78 -1.54 13.27
C HIS A 158 -21.05 -2.38 13.07
N LEU A 159 -20.93 -3.70 12.84
CA LEU A 159 -22.01 -4.65 13.16
C LEU A 159 -21.44 -6.04 13.50
N PRO A 160 -21.88 -6.71 14.59
CA PRO A 160 -21.43 -8.07 14.91
C PRO A 160 -22.02 -9.10 13.93
N SER A 161 -21.20 -10.09 13.58
CA SER A 161 -21.49 -11.17 12.65
C SER A 161 -22.67 -12.05 13.10
N GLY A 162 -23.83 -11.86 12.47
CA GLY A 162 -24.96 -12.81 12.53
C GLY A 162 -24.85 -13.87 11.41
N PRO A 163 -25.53 -15.03 11.56
CA PRO A 163 -25.45 -16.12 10.58
C PRO A 163 -25.96 -15.68 9.21
N LYS A 164 -25.30 -16.12 8.14
CA LYS A 164 -25.72 -15.92 6.76
C LYS A 164 -27.09 -16.59 6.55
N VAL A 165 -28.15 -15.80 6.55
CA VAL A 165 -29.50 -16.26 6.21
C VAL A 165 -29.58 -16.30 4.68
N ASP A 166 -29.65 -17.50 4.13
CA ASP A 166 -29.89 -17.73 2.71
C ASP A 166 -31.33 -17.30 2.38
N LEU A 167 -31.48 -16.18 1.69
CA LEU A 167 -32.77 -15.65 1.22
C LEU A 167 -32.94 -15.84 -0.29
N SER A 168 -32.54 -17.01 -0.79
CA SER A 168 -32.84 -17.41 -2.15
C SER A 168 -34.33 -17.76 -2.28
N LEU A 169 -35.11 -16.85 -2.86
CA LEU A 169 -36.49 -17.09 -3.26
C LEU A 169 -36.50 -18.02 -4.48
N LYS A 170 -37.20 -19.15 -4.39
CA LYS A 170 -37.44 -20.03 -5.54
C LYS A 170 -38.34 -19.32 -6.56
N GLU A 171 -37.93 -19.32 -7.81
CA GLU A 171 -38.67 -18.74 -8.94
C GLU A 171 -40.11 -19.26 -8.97
N GLY A 172 -41.08 -18.34 -8.92
CA GLY A 172 -42.52 -18.64 -9.01
C GLY A 172 -43.40 -18.13 -7.86
N ALA A 173 -42.86 -17.50 -6.82
CA ALA A 173 -43.66 -16.94 -5.71
C ALA A 173 -44.13 -15.50 -6.00
N THR A 174 -45.43 -15.33 -6.27
CA THR A 174 -46.11 -14.02 -6.41
C THR A 174 -46.38 -13.40 -5.04
N PHE A 175 -45.72 -12.29 -4.72
CA PHE A 175 -45.99 -11.51 -3.51
C PHE A 175 -47.14 -10.52 -3.73
N SER A 176 -48.27 -10.72 -3.04
CA SER A 176 -49.38 -9.77 -3.01
C SER A 176 -49.12 -8.68 -1.96
N ILE A 177 -48.82 -7.46 -2.41
CA ILE A 177 -48.64 -6.31 -1.52
C ILE A 177 -49.98 -5.56 -1.41
N LYS A 178 -50.63 -5.60 -0.24
CA LYS A 178 -51.74 -4.71 0.09
C LYS A 178 -51.17 -3.41 0.65
N LEU A 179 -51.28 -2.30 -0.08
CA LEU A 179 -50.96 -0.96 0.42
C LEU A 179 -52.20 -0.35 1.12
N PRO A 180 -52.25 -0.21 2.46
CA PRO A 180 -53.15 0.73 3.11
C PRO A 180 -52.61 2.17 2.92
N GLY A 181 -53.55 3.06 2.63
CA GLY A 181 -53.30 4.38 2.07
C GLY A 181 -52.69 5.43 3.01
N GLY A 182 -52.35 6.57 2.41
CA GLY A 182 -51.93 7.75 3.14
C GLY A 182 -51.15 8.73 2.26
N GLY A 183 -51.84 9.39 1.33
CA GLY A 183 -51.24 10.41 0.48
C GLY A 183 -50.75 11.63 1.26
N ARG A 184 -49.72 12.29 0.73
CA ARG A 184 -49.51 13.75 0.83
C ARG A 184 -48.52 14.22 -0.25
N LYS A 185 -48.80 15.44 -0.70
CA LYS A 185 -48.46 16.02 -1.99
C LYS A 185 -47.06 16.62 -1.97
N ILE A 186 -46.40 16.57 -3.13
CA ILE A 186 -45.19 17.33 -3.45
C ILE A 186 -45.59 18.80 -3.63
N ASP A 187 -44.91 19.71 -2.92
CA ASP A 187 -44.93 21.13 -3.25
C ASP A 187 -43.50 21.61 -3.54
N ARG A 188 -43.38 22.29 -4.68
CA ARG A 188 -42.19 22.99 -5.17
C ARG A 188 -42.35 24.45 -4.75
N THR A 189 -41.42 25.06 -4.01
CA THR A 189 -41.15 26.50 -4.09
C THR A 189 -39.95 26.95 -3.23
N GLY A 190 -39.15 27.88 -3.78
CA GLY A 190 -38.24 28.80 -3.07
C GLY A 190 -36.85 28.23 -2.73
N GLY A 191 -35.71 28.68 -3.27
CA GLY A 191 -35.38 29.96 -3.89
C GLY A 191 -34.95 30.97 -2.83
N VAL A 192 -33.64 31.08 -2.54
CA VAL A 192 -32.95 32.31 -2.08
C VAL A 192 -31.45 32.03 -1.83
N SER A 193 -30.61 32.86 -2.46
CA SER A 193 -29.15 32.99 -2.28
C SER A 193 -28.78 33.27 -0.81
N LEU A 194 -27.51 33.35 -0.41
CA LEU A 194 -26.76 34.61 -0.42
C LEU A 194 -25.47 34.40 0.41
N LEU A 195 -24.35 34.56 -0.27
CA LEU A 195 -23.08 35.09 0.22
C LEU A 195 -23.06 35.84 1.58
N GLY A 196 -21.96 35.64 2.30
CA GLY A 196 -21.30 36.70 3.07
C GLY A 196 -21.53 36.69 4.58
N GLY A 197 -20.48 37.10 5.30
CA GLY A 197 -20.63 37.65 6.65
C GLY A 197 -19.75 37.02 7.71
N SER A 198 -18.49 37.43 7.73
CA SER A 198 -17.69 37.53 8.95
C SER A 198 -18.44 38.27 10.04
N ASP A 199 -18.43 37.77 11.28
CA ASP A 199 -18.43 38.67 12.43
C ASP A 199 -17.81 38.06 13.69
N SER A 200 -17.23 38.96 14.47
CA SER A 200 -16.29 38.71 15.56
C SER A 200 -16.96 38.72 16.94
N ALA A 201 -16.20 38.17 17.89
CA ALA A 201 -16.18 38.46 19.33
C ALA A 201 -17.23 37.77 20.24
N LYS A 202 -16.76 36.91 21.16
CA LYS A 202 -16.49 37.28 22.57
C LYS A 202 -16.09 36.09 23.46
N THR A 203 -15.02 36.30 24.22
CA THR A 203 -14.72 35.87 25.62
C THR A 203 -14.98 34.44 26.11
N GLY A 204 -13.95 33.81 26.68
CA GLY A 204 -14.09 32.76 27.70
C GLY A 204 -12.81 31.96 27.91
N GLY A 205 -12.04 32.27 28.96
CA GLY A 205 -10.77 31.62 29.25
C GLY A 205 -10.89 30.21 29.85
N GLY A 206 -9.75 29.50 29.79
CA GLY A 206 -9.30 28.53 30.80
C GLY A 206 -10.04 27.19 30.88
N GLY A 207 -9.45 26.14 30.32
CA GLY A 207 -9.89 24.76 30.57
C GLY A 207 -8.94 23.71 30.02
N LYS A 208 -7.93 23.33 30.80
CA LYS A 208 -7.15 22.09 30.58
C LYS A 208 -8.00 20.90 31.06
N PRO A 209 -8.11 19.79 30.30
CA PRO A 209 -8.78 18.60 30.80
C PRO A 209 -7.92 17.89 31.84
N PHE A 210 -8.45 17.74 33.05
CA PHE A 210 -7.85 16.98 34.15
C PHE A 210 -8.06 15.48 33.94
N LEU A 211 -6.96 14.72 33.87
CA LEU A 211 -6.96 13.26 34.04
C LEU A 211 -6.71 12.94 35.53
N PRO A 212 -7.43 11.98 36.14
CA PRO A 212 -7.18 11.59 37.52
C PRO A 212 -5.85 10.81 37.63
N PRO A 213 -5.08 11.00 38.72
CA PRO A 213 -3.82 10.28 38.93
C PRO A 213 -4.05 8.80 39.33
N PRO A 214 -3.12 7.91 38.98
CA PRO A 214 -3.20 6.49 39.30
C PRO A 214 -2.94 6.18 40.79
N PRO A 215 -3.50 5.07 41.32
CA PRO A 215 -3.32 4.66 42.72
C PRO A 215 -1.91 4.11 43.02
N PRO A 216 -1.41 4.25 44.27
CA PRO A 216 -0.09 3.77 44.68
C PRO A 216 -0.03 2.25 44.92
N PRO A 217 1.15 1.61 44.77
CA PRO A 217 1.30 0.17 44.98
C PRO A 217 1.30 -0.24 46.45
N ALA A 218 0.67 -1.39 46.74
CA ALA A 218 0.60 -2.00 48.07
C ALA A 218 1.98 -2.46 48.56
N ARG A 219 2.31 -2.12 49.82
CA ARG A 219 3.51 -2.61 50.52
C ARG A 219 3.25 -4.04 51.03
N ARG A 220 4.14 -4.97 50.68
CA ARG A 220 4.28 -6.27 51.35
C ARG A 220 4.96 -6.06 52.70
N SER A 221 4.39 -6.61 53.78
CA SER A 221 5.12 -7.01 54.99
C SER A 221 5.33 -8.51 54.94
#